data_AF-A0A2R4CDI6-F1
#
_entry.id   AF-A0A2R4CDI6-F1
#
_cell.length_a   1.000
_cell.length_b   1.000
_cell.length_c   1.000
_cell.angle_alpha   90.00
_cell.angle_beta   90.00
_cell.angle_gamma   90.00
#
_symmetry.space_group_name_H-M   'P 1'
#
loop_
_entity.id
_entity.type
_entity.pdbx_description
1 polymer ?
#
loop_
_entity_poly.entity_id
_entity_poly.type
_entity_poly.pdbx_seq_one_letter_code
_entity_poly.pdbx_strand_id
1 'polypeptide(L)'
;MTKKLPKLDGPNTEPADPELGAALDFIIEMDRLKAVYRQSPLLDGSRRENSAEHSWHMAIMALILSGYADEAVNVARVVELLLVHDVVEIDAGDVFLYDEASAANQTGNEERAAQRLFGMLPAATSARLRAAWDEFEHGATPEARFARALDRFQPLLLNFCSGGGTWQQPQVDYDRVVAKKSVIGKGSTVLWAHARQLLDEAVRRGYLRTAPLAAPTAAQDAPPLPVAAYRRVASDQAETALRDKLRAIELANGVALPTLVSFDHDCLGALHHRPFRGGGADSRVEIASWGDTAIAPSIRRLGAIARQPRHDSADRAAYRTILLDIYRALPLEVEALVGASGTLVVAPRREGYLLAHDLDWLPEGRHIAPHAKRFKHDGGMVVGHDLVAPAQDHDCCVLVDGAIASGVSLMAMMIELAPRVRRFVVLTVHATGVALNALRHLAVQLERPLEIYAGDVSGELNEAYYAVVPESSPPQVVVGDLGDMIAGPVAA
;
A
#
# COMPACT_ATOMS: atom_id res chain seq x y z
N MET A 1 -12.63 19.06 4.36
CA MET A 1 -13.50 19.60 5.42
C MET A 1 -13.45 18.64 6.59
N THR A 2 -12.68 18.94 7.63
CA THR A 2 -12.67 18.18 8.89
C THR A 2 -14.03 18.34 9.55
N LYS A 3 -14.79 17.25 9.69
CA LYS A 3 -16.01 17.25 10.51
C LYS A 3 -15.63 17.76 11.89
N LYS A 4 -16.32 18.80 12.39
CA LYS A 4 -16.17 19.22 13.79
C LYS A 4 -16.53 18.01 14.66
N LEU A 5 -15.70 17.72 15.65
CA LEU A 5 -16.05 16.76 16.68
C LEU A 5 -17.36 17.21 17.36
N PRO A 6 -18.22 16.28 17.78
CA PRO A 6 -19.40 16.62 18.54
C PRO A 6 -18.97 17.37 19.80
N LYS A 7 -19.55 18.56 20.01
CA LYS A 7 -19.46 19.26 21.28
C LYS A 7 -20.41 18.63 22.28
N LEU A 8 -20.17 18.84 23.57
CA LEU A 8 -21.10 18.50 24.64
C LEU A 8 -22.33 19.44 24.62
N ASP A 9 -23.07 19.48 23.51
CA ASP A 9 -24.20 20.40 23.30
C ASP A 9 -25.53 19.66 23.57
N GLY A 10 -26.07 19.84 24.77
CA GLY A 10 -27.36 19.36 25.23
C GLY A 10 -27.99 20.36 26.20
N PRO A 11 -29.33 20.39 26.37
CA PRO A 11 -30.04 21.47 27.07
C PRO A 11 -29.77 21.59 28.59
N ASN A 12 -28.79 20.86 29.13
CA ASN A 12 -28.34 20.88 30.52
C ASN A 12 -26.86 20.42 30.68
N THR A 13 -26.04 20.51 29.62
CA THR A 13 -24.66 19.95 29.62
C THR A 13 -23.55 20.99 29.61
N GLU A 14 -23.85 22.29 29.56
CA GLU A 14 -22.81 23.30 29.77
C GLU A 14 -22.34 23.24 31.22
N PRO A 15 -21.05 22.99 31.48
CA PRO A 15 -20.54 22.96 32.84
C PRO A 15 -20.70 24.32 33.48
N ALA A 16 -21.16 24.34 34.74
CA ALA A 16 -21.32 25.57 35.52
C ALA A 16 -19.98 26.31 35.75
N ASP A 17 -18.86 25.61 35.61
CA ASP A 17 -17.50 26.14 35.66
C ASP A 17 -16.92 26.29 34.24
N PRO A 18 -16.66 27.52 33.77
CA PRO A 18 -16.05 27.76 32.46
C PRO A 18 -14.67 27.12 32.28
N GLU A 19 -13.87 27.00 33.35
CA GLU A 19 -12.56 26.35 33.28
C GLU A 19 -12.70 24.84 33.03
N LEU A 20 -13.70 24.22 33.66
CA LEU A 20 -14.05 22.82 33.38
C LEU A 20 -14.52 22.65 31.93
N GLY A 21 -15.32 23.57 31.40
CA GLY A 21 -15.74 23.56 29.99
C GLY A 21 -14.56 23.57 29.02
N ALA A 22 -13.63 24.50 29.21
CA ALA A 22 -12.40 24.60 28.43
C ALA A 22 -11.54 23.32 28.53
N ALA A 23 -11.41 22.74 29.73
CA ALA A 23 -10.68 21.49 29.93
C ALA A 23 -11.35 20.30 29.21
N LEU A 24 -12.68 20.18 29.26
CA LEU A 24 -13.42 19.13 28.58
C LEU A 24 -13.32 19.26 27.05
N ASP A 25 -13.40 20.48 26.52
CA ASP A 25 -13.23 20.74 25.08
C ASP A 25 -11.84 20.30 24.59
N PHE A 26 -10.78 20.57 25.36
CA PHE A 26 -9.44 20.06 25.04
C PHE A 26 -9.36 18.54 25.09
N ILE A 27 -9.93 17.91 26.13
CA ILE A 27 -9.96 16.44 26.26
C ILE A 27 -10.68 15.78 25.08
N ILE A 28 -11.75 16.39 24.57
CA ILE A 28 -12.46 15.90 23.39
C ILE A 28 -11.62 16.09 22.12
N GLU A 29 -10.98 17.26 21.94
CA GLU A 29 -10.13 17.54 20.77
C GLU A 29 -8.95 16.57 20.67
N MET A 30 -8.42 16.11 21.80
CA MET A 30 -7.35 15.09 21.87
C MET A 30 -7.69 13.77 21.17
N ASP A 31 -8.98 13.43 20.99
CA ASP A 31 -9.38 12.22 20.26
C ASP A 31 -8.84 12.21 18.81
N ARG A 32 -8.67 13.39 18.22
CA ARG A 32 -8.18 13.55 16.84
C ARG A 32 -6.74 13.06 16.66
N LEU A 33 -5.95 13.01 17.73
CA LEU A 33 -4.58 12.49 17.68
C LEU A 33 -4.55 11.02 17.25
N LYS A 34 -5.60 10.24 17.56
CA LYS A 34 -5.72 8.82 17.16
C LYS A 34 -5.85 8.64 15.64
N ALA A 35 -6.22 9.70 14.92
CA ALA A 35 -6.34 9.69 13.46
C ALA A 35 -5.06 10.17 12.75
N VAL A 36 -4.05 10.62 13.50
CA VAL A 36 -2.74 10.96 12.95
C VAL A 36 -1.91 9.70 12.87
N TYR A 37 -1.62 9.23 11.65
CA TYR A 37 -0.86 8.01 11.41
C TYR A 37 0.60 8.32 11.07
N ARG A 38 1.50 7.63 11.76
CA ARG A 38 2.95 7.64 11.56
C ARG A 38 3.33 6.70 10.42
N GLN A 39 4.57 6.77 9.94
CA GLN A 39 5.07 5.81 8.95
C GLN A 39 5.39 4.42 9.53
N SER A 40 5.65 4.33 10.84
CA SER A 40 5.94 3.05 11.51
C SER A 40 4.75 2.09 11.39
N PRO A 41 4.94 0.84 10.92
CA PRO A 41 3.91 -0.18 11.03
C PRO A 41 3.84 -0.75 12.45
N LEU A 42 2.69 -1.30 12.84
CA LEU A 42 2.63 -2.23 13.96
C LEU A 42 3.46 -3.49 13.65
N LEU A 43 3.91 -4.21 14.69
CA LEU A 43 4.76 -5.39 14.53
C LEU A 43 4.08 -6.55 13.78
N ASP A 44 2.75 -6.63 13.84
CA ASP A 44 1.97 -7.63 13.10
C ASP A 44 1.69 -7.22 11.64
N GLY A 45 2.14 -6.02 11.23
CA GLY A 45 1.93 -5.47 9.89
C GLY A 45 0.48 -5.10 9.57
N SER A 46 -0.44 -5.13 10.54
CA SER A 46 -1.87 -4.96 10.29
C SER A 46 -2.26 -3.55 9.84
N ARG A 47 -1.54 -2.54 10.33
CA ARG A 47 -1.74 -1.11 10.03
C ARG A 47 -0.52 -0.29 10.46
N ARG A 48 -0.55 1.00 10.14
CA ARG A 48 0.39 1.99 10.69
C ARG A 48 0.05 2.33 12.13
N GLU A 49 1.08 2.67 12.87
CA GLU A 49 1.01 3.26 14.21
C GLU A 49 0.35 4.65 14.13
N ASN A 50 -0.46 5.02 15.11
CA ASN A 50 -0.94 6.40 15.30
C ASN A 50 -0.20 7.12 16.43
N SER A 51 -0.24 8.45 16.45
CA SER A 51 0.56 9.25 17.41
C SER A 51 0.11 9.09 18.86
N ALA A 52 -1.18 8.78 19.10
CA ALA A 52 -1.69 8.54 20.44
C ALA A 52 -1.16 7.22 21.03
N GLU A 53 -1.15 6.13 20.26
CA GLU A 53 -0.61 4.85 20.72
C GLU A 53 0.93 4.82 20.79
N HIS A 54 1.61 5.58 19.92
CA HIS A 54 3.06 5.84 20.03
C HIS A 54 3.40 6.48 21.38
N SER A 55 2.69 7.56 21.73
CA SER A 55 2.83 8.27 23.01
C SER A 55 2.57 7.35 24.21
N TRP A 56 1.53 6.52 24.15
CA TRP A 56 1.26 5.50 25.17
C TRP A 56 2.40 4.50 25.31
N HIS A 57 2.92 3.96 24.20
CA HIS A 57 3.98 2.96 24.21
C HIS A 57 5.24 3.53 24.87
N MET A 58 5.61 4.77 24.55
CA MET A 58 6.76 5.43 25.18
C MET A 58 6.55 5.74 26.65
N ALA A 59 5.34 6.13 27.07
CA ALA A 59 5.04 6.32 28.49
C ALA A 59 5.25 5.02 29.28
N ILE A 60 4.84 3.87 28.72
CA ILE A 60 5.14 2.55 29.30
C ILE A 60 6.65 2.29 29.31
N MET A 61 7.37 2.63 28.24
CA MET A 61 8.83 2.50 28.20
C MET A 61 9.52 3.35 29.27
N ALA A 62 9.04 4.56 29.57
CA ALA A 62 9.61 5.41 30.61
C ALA A 62 9.50 4.77 32.00
N LEU A 63 8.36 4.14 32.30
CA LEU A 63 8.17 3.40 33.55
C LEU A 63 9.14 2.21 33.67
N ILE A 64 9.40 1.50 32.58
CA ILE A 64 10.22 0.29 32.56
C ILE A 64 11.72 0.60 32.50
N LEU A 65 12.10 1.62 31.73
CA LEU A 65 13.49 1.87 31.33
C LEU A 65 14.16 3.03 32.07
N SER A 66 13.47 3.74 32.98
CA SER A 66 14.01 4.89 33.71
C SER A 66 15.34 4.61 34.43
N GLY A 67 15.58 3.38 34.88
CA GLY A 67 16.85 2.96 35.48
C GLY A 67 18.05 2.96 34.52
N TYR A 68 17.83 3.13 33.22
CA TYR A 68 18.86 3.25 32.19
C TYR A 68 19.13 4.69 31.78
N ALA A 69 18.46 5.69 32.38
CA ALA A 69 18.81 7.09 32.17
C ALA A 69 20.22 7.38 32.72
N ASP A 70 21.02 8.18 32.00
CA ASP A 70 22.37 8.52 32.46
C ASP A 70 22.36 9.43 33.70
N GLU A 71 21.32 10.24 33.84
CA GLU A 71 21.05 11.09 35.00
C GLU A 71 19.76 10.63 35.70
N ALA A 72 19.67 10.89 37.01
CA ALA A 72 18.43 10.62 37.74
C ALA A 72 17.31 11.51 37.17
N VAL A 73 16.23 10.88 36.70
CA VAL A 73 15.08 11.57 36.12
C VAL A 73 13.84 11.40 37.00
N ASN A 74 12.99 12.43 37.04
CA ASN A 74 11.64 12.26 37.55
C ASN A 74 10.78 11.54 36.50
N VAL A 75 10.49 10.25 36.75
CA VAL A 75 9.73 9.41 35.83
C VAL A 75 8.34 9.97 35.51
N ALA A 76 7.65 10.56 36.49
CA ALA A 76 6.35 11.17 36.27
C ALA A 76 6.43 12.36 35.30
N ARG A 77 7.51 13.16 35.40
CA ARG A 77 7.76 14.25 34.46
C ARG A 77 8.10 13.73 33.07
N VAL A 78 8.93 12.69 32.93
CA VAL A 78 9.20 12.06 31.62
C VAL A 78 7.91 11.58 30.95
N VAL A 79 7.04 10.91 31.70
CA VAL A 79 5.73 10.45 31.21
C VAL A 79 4.86 11.64 30.78
N GLU A 80 4.84 12.73 31.55
CA GLU A 80 4.12 13.95 31.18
C GLU A 80 4.61 14.52 29.83
N LEU A 81 5.94 14.64 29.65
CA LEU A 81 6.53 15.11 28.40
C LEU A 81 6.11 14.24 27.21
N LEU A 82 6.18 12.91 27.37
CA LEU A 82 5.83 11.94 26.32
C LEU A 82 4.32 11.93 25.99
N LEU A 83 3.45 12.23 26.94
CA LEU A 83 2.01 12.29 26.67
C LEU A 83 1.60 13.56 25.92
N VAL A 84 2.42 14.62 25.94
CA VAL A 84 2.08 15.91 25.31
C VAL A 84 2.88 16.22 24.05
N HIS A 85 4.01 15.56 23.80
CA HIS A 85 4.93 15.95 22.73
C HIS A 85 4.30 15.97 21.33
N ASP A 86 3.50 14.96 20.97
CA ASP A 86 2.88 14.84 19.64
C ASP A 86 1.47 15.49 19.57
N VAL A 87 1.00 16.18 20.62
CA VAL A 87 -0.34 16.85 20.61
C VAL A 87 -0.48 17.79 19.41
N VAL A 88 0.60 18.49 19.07
CA VAL A 88 0.66 19.45 17.96
C VAL A 88 0.40 18.80 16.59
N GLU A 89 0.60 17.49 16.46
CA GLU A 89 0.37 16.77 15.21
C GLU A 89 -1.12 16.68 14.82
N ILE A 90 -2.05 16.96 15.75
CA ILE A 90 -3.50 17.08 15.45
C ILE A 90 -3.74 18.05 14.29
N ASP A 91 -2.97 19.14 14.23
CA ASP A 91 -3.06 20.14 13.16
C ASP A 91 -1.86 20.13 12.22
N ALA A 92 -0.66 19.87 12.73
CA ALA A 92 0.56 19.91 11.93
C ALA A 92 0.74 18.65 11.06
N GLY A 93 0.13 17.53 11.46
CA GLY A 93 0.40 16.21 10.91
C GLY A 93 1.76 15.63 11.34
N ASP A 94 1.91 14.32 11.17
CA ASP A 94 3.19 13.61 11.35
C ASP A 94 4.10 13.87 10.14
N VAL A 95 5.32 14.33 10.40
CA VAL A 95 6.38 14.42 9.38
C VAL A 95 7.39 13.32 9.60
N PHE A 96 7.55 12.48 8.58
CA PHE A 96 8.46 11.35 8.66
C PHE A 96 9.91 11.79 8.92
N LEU A 97 10.56 11.13 9.88
CA LEU A 97 11.92 11.47 10.35
C LEU A 97 12.98 11.59 9.24
N TYR A 98 12.82 10.83 8.14
CA TYR A 98 13.74 10.82 7.00
C TYR A 98 13.24 11.61 5.78
N ASP A 99 12.11 12.32 5.90
CA ASP A 99 11.60 13.22 4.85
C ASP A 99 12.04 14.67 5.11
N GLU A 100 13.20 15.02 4.55
CA GLU A 100 13.78 16.37 4.72
C GLU A 100 13.03 17.46 3.95
N ALA A 101 12.26 17.10 2.91
CA ALA A 101 11.51 18.07 2.11
C ALA A 101 10.27 18.58 2.86
N SER A 102 9.56 17.68 3.54
CA SER A 102 8.37 18.02 4.34
C SER A 102 8.73 18.77 5.64
N ALA A 103 9.98 18.70 6.10
CA ALA A 103 10.43 19.35 7.32
C ALA A 103 10.53 20.89 7.24
N ALA A 104 10.59 21.48 6.04
CA ALA A 104 10.92 22.90 5.84
C ALA A 104 9.93 23.88 6.51
N ASN A 105 8.65 23.50 6.66
CA ASN A 105 7.62 24.31 7.30
C ASN A 105 7.11 23.74 8.63
N GLN A 106 7.66 22.61 9.06
CA GLN A 106 7.06 21.82 10.14
C GLN A 106 7.08 22.55 11.48
N THR A 107 8.20 23.16 11.85
CA THR A 107 8.30 23.94 13.11
C THR A 107 7.28 25.08 13.17
N GLY A 108 7.03 25.77 12.06
CA GLY A 108 6.03 26.83 12.01
C GLY A 108 4.58 26.31 12.04
N ASN A 109 4.35 25.08 11.58
CA ASN A 109 3.05 24.42 11.69
C ASN A 109 2.80 23.95 13.13
N GLU A 110 3.81 23.33 13.75
CA GLU A 110 3.76 22.86 15.13
C GLU A 110 3.58 24.01 16.12
N GLU A 111 4.26 25.15 15.95
CA GLU A 111 4.08 26.31 16.81
C GLU A 111 2.65 26.87 16.75
N ARG A 112 2.07 26.95 15.53
CA ARG A 112 0.67 27.38 15.36
C ARG A 112 -0.31 26.37 15.97
N ALA A 113 -0.03 25.09 15.83
CA ALA A 113 -0.81 24.01 16.44
C ALA A 113 -0.74 24.09 17.98
N ALA A 114 0.46 24.24 18.55
CA ALA A 114 0.69 24.42 19.97
C ALA A 114 -0.08 25.61 20.52
N GLN A 115 -0.01 26.76 19.83
CA GLN A 115 -0.73 27.96 20.23
C GLN A 115 -2.25 27.75 20.24
N ARG A 116 -2.81 27.05 19.24
CA ARG A 116 -4.25 26.76 19.19
C ARG A 116 -4.65 25.75 20.27
N LEU A 117 -4.00 24.58 20.28
CA LEU A 117 -4.40 23.41 21.07
C LEU A 117 -4.21 23.68 22.56
N PHE A 118 -3.01 24.10 22.99
CA PHE A 118 -2.81 24.43 24.41
C PHE A 118 -3.56 25.70 24.81
N GLY A 119 -3.86 26.60 23.87
CA GLY A 119 -4.70 27.78 24.09
C GLY A 119 -6.18 27.46 24.37
N MET A 120 -6.63 26.22 24.16
CA MET A 120 -7.98 25.77 24.54
C MET A 120 -8.11 25.54 26.06
N LEU A 121 -7.00 25.33 26.77
CA LEU A 121 -6.99 25.03 28.19
C LEU A 121 -7.12 26.28 29.07
N PRO A 122 -7.59 26.15 30.32
CA PRO A 122 -7.50 27.20 31.33
C PRO A 122 -6.05 27.69 31.51
N ALA A 123 -5.87 28.98 31.79
CA ALA A 123 -4.57 29.67 31.71
C ALA A 123 -3.41 28.95 32.44
N ALA A 124 -3.64 28.46 33.67
CA ALA A 124 -2.62 27.76 34.44
C ALA A 124 -2.22 26.41 33.81
N THR A 125 -3.20 25.63 33.35
CA THR A 125 -2.97 24.32 32.71
C THR A 125 -2.36 24.50 31.32
N SER A 126 -2.83 25.50 30.57
CA SER A 126 -2.27 25.90 29.28
C SER A 126 -0.78 26.19 29.39
N ALA A 127 -0.39 27.07 30.32
CA ALA A 127 1.01 27.43 30.55
C ALA A 127 1.88 26.21 30.92
N ARG A 128 1.37 25.31 31.78
CA ARG A 128 2.11 24.11 32.18
C ARG A 128 2.32 23.13 31.03
N LEU A 129 1.27 22.78 30.28
CA LEU A 129 1.38 21.80 29.20
C LEU A 129 2.14 22.36 27.99
N ARG A 130 1.98 23.65 27.71
CA ARG A 130 2.81 24.35 26.73
C ARG A 130 4.29 24.29 27.11
N ALA A 131 4.63 24.62 28.37
CA ALA A 131 6.00 24.54 28.83
C ALA A 131 6.56 23.10 28.81
N ALA A 132 5.73 22.08 29.04
CA ALA A 132 6.13 20.68 28.90
C ALA A 132 6.44 20.31 27.44
N TRP A 133 5.62 20.76 26.49
CA TRP A 133 5.91 20.60 25.07
C TRP A 133 7.19 21.32 24.66
N ASP A 134 7.36 22.59 25.06
CA ASP A 134 8.58 23.37 24.79
C ASP A 134 9.81 22.66 25.40
N GLU A 135 9.72 22.15 26.63
CA GLU A 135 10.81 21.43 27.28
C GLU A 135 11.25 20.19 26.48
N PHE A 136 10.29 19.40 25.99
CA PHE A 136 10.56 18.25 25.14
C PHE A 136 11.28 18.66 23.85
N GLU A 137 10.78 19.67 23.14
CA GLU A 137 11.37 20.16 21.88
C GLU A 137 12.81 20.66 22.08
N HIS A 138 13.06 21.42 23.15
CA HIS A 138 14.40 21.91 23.47
C HIS A 138 15.35 20.79 23.89
N GLY A 139 14.87 19.77 24.63
CA GLY A 139 15.70 18.64 25.07
C GLY A 139 16.83 19.02 26.03
N ALA A 140 16.65 20.07 26.81
CA ALA A 140 17.70 20.65 27.67
C ALA A 140 17.74 20.06 29.09
N THR A 141 16.63 19.49 29.58
CA THR A 141 16.55 18.85 30.91
C THR A 141 16.91 17.36 30.83
N PRO A 142 17.33 16.73 31.95
CA PRO A 142 17.52 15.27 32.01
C PRO A 142 16.28 14.51 31.56
N GLU A 143 15.09 14.94 32.00
CA GLU A 143 13.81 14.36 31.65
C GLU A 143 13.53 14.44 30.15
N ALA A 144 13.74 15.60 29.53
CA ALA A 144 13.52 15.77 28.09
C ALA A 144 14.55 15.01 27.25
N ARG A 145 15.82 14.96 27.68
CA ARG A 145 16.83 14.12 27.01
C ARG A 145 16.43 12.65 27.04
N PHE A 146 15.97 12.17 28.19
CA PHE A 146 15.53 10.78 28.32
C PHE A 146 14.23 10.51 27.53
N ALA A 147 13.24 11.40 27.58
CA ALA A 147 12.02 11.29 26.78
C ALA A 147 12.33 11.21 25.27
N ARG A 148 13.18 12.10 24.75
CA ARG A 148 13.61 12.05 23.34
C ARG A 148 14.42 10.81 23.01
N ALA A 149 15.18 10.28 23.96
CA ALA A 149 15.87 9.01 23.77
C ALA A 149 14.86 7.87 23.56
N LEU A 150 13.79 7.81 24.34
CA LEU A 150 12.71 6.83 24.17
C LEU A 150 11.97 7.02 22.84
N ASP A 151 11.67 8.25 22.43
CA ASP A 151 11.06 8.56 21.13
C ASP A 151 11.90 8.08 19.94
N ARG A 152 13.22 8.16 20.04
CA ARG A 152 14.08 7.62 18.98
C ARG A 152 14.23 6.11 19.06
N PHE A 153 14.24 5.55 20.27
CA PHE A 153 14.49 4.14 20.53
C PHE A 153 13.31 3.24 20.15
N GLN A 154 12.06 3.63 20.47
CA GLN A 154 10.87 2.84 20.15
C GLN A 154 10.77 2.47 18.66
N PRO A 155 10.81 3.43 17.71
CA PRO A 155 10.68 3.09 16.30
C PRO A 155 11.91 2.35 15.77
N LEU A 156 13.07 2.44 16.43
CA LEU A 156 14.23 1.61 16.10
C LEU A 156 13.95 0.13 16.42
N LEU A 157 13.35 -0.16 17.58
CA LEU A 157 12.93 -1.51 17.93
C LEU A 157 11.87 -2.03 16.95
N LEU A 158 10.87 -1.22 16.61
CA LEU A 158 9.83 -1.61 15.67
C LEU A 158 10.39 -1.96 14.29
N ASN A 159 11.29 -1.12 13.75
CA ASN A 159 11.94 -1.40 12.46
C ASN A 159 12.76 -2.70 12.51
N PHE A 160 13.52 -2.93 13.57
CA PHE A 160 14.29 -4.16 13.70
C PHE A 160 13.40 -5.41 13.76
N CYS A 161 12.36 -5.38 14.60
CA CYS A 161 11.44 -6.50 14.79
C CYS A 161 10.54 -6.78 13.57
N SER A 162 10.38 -5.80 12.67
CA SER A 162 9.60 -5.91 11.43
C SER A 162 10.45 -6.17 10.18
N GLY A 163 11.67 -6.70 10.33
CA GLY A 163 12.52 -7.04 9.16
C GLY A 163 13.04 -5.81 8.40
N GLY A 164 13.12 -4.66 9.06
CA GLY A 164 13.56 -3.39 8.50
C GLY A 164 12.46 -2.35 8.42
N GLY A 165 11.18 -2.73 8.29
CA GLY A 165 10.05 -1.81 8.27
C GLY A 165 10.30 -0.57 7.37
N THR A 166 10.26 0.61 7.98
CA THR A 166 10.54 1.90 7.31
C THR A 166 11.99 2.08 6.85
N TRP A 167 12.98 1.32 7.37
CA TRP A 167 14.36 1.33 6.85
C TRP A 167 14.48 0.78 5.44
N GLN A 168 13.47 0.04 4.97
CA GLN A 168 13.42 -0.43 3.60
C GLN A 168 13.13 0.69 2.60
N GLN A 169 12.74 1.89 3.04
CA GLN A 169 12.53 3.04 2.16
C GLN A 169 13.83 3.51 1.49
N PRO A 170 13.82 3.88 0.18
CA PRO A 170 15.05 4.10 -0.59
C PRO A 170 16.04 5.10 0.00
N GLN A 171 15.54 6.18 0.57
CA GLN A 171 16.31 7.28 1.14
C GLN A 171 16.90 6.99 2.53
N VAL A 172 16.63 5.81 3.09
CA VAL A 172 17.06 5.42 4.43
C VAL A 172 18.24 4.46 4.34
N ASP A 173 19.32 4.85 5.02
CA ASP A 173 20.57 4.11 5.12
C ASP A 173 21.14 4.18 6.54
N TYR A 174 22.17 3.39 6.78
CA TYR A 174 22.81 3.25 8.07
C TYR A 174 23.30 4.58 8.63
N ASP A 175 24.01 5.39 7.86
CA ASP A 175 24.57 6.66 8.32
C ASP A 175 23.46 7.65 8.67
N ARG A 176 22.38 7.68 7.87
CA ARG A 176 21.19 8.48 8.10
C ARG A 176 20.44 8.04 9.35
N VAL A 177 20.25 6.73 9.52
CA VAL A 177 19.62 6.17 10.73
C VAL A 177 20.47 6.49 11.96
N VAL A 178 21.79 6.27 11.91
CA VAL A 178 22.70 6.59 13.01
C VAL A 178 22.65 8.08 13.34
N ALA A 179 22.72 8.96 12.35
CA ALA A 179 22.66 10.40 12.55
C ALA A 179 21.37 10.81 13.29
N LYS A 180 20.20 10.34 12.83
CA LYS A 180 18.91 10.67 13.45
C LYS A 180 18.68 9.99 14.81
N LYS A 181 19.20 8.78 15.01
CA LYS A 181 18.99 7.97 16.22
C LYS A 181 20.04 8.20 17.30
N SER A 182 21.19 8.80 16.99
CA SER A 182 22.26 9.11 17.94
C SER A 182 21.81 9.95 19.14
N VAL A 183 20.70 10.68 19.01
CA VAL A 183 20.04 11.42 20.10
C VAL A 183 19.71 10.53 21.31
N ILE A 184 19.51 9.22 21.11
CA ILE A 184 19.34 8.25 22.20
C ILE A 184 20.48 8.37 23.22
N GLY A 185 21.71 8.53 22.75
CA GLY A 185 22.90 8.63 23.60
C GLY A 185 22.99 9.91 24.44
N LYS A 186 22.09 10.88 24.23
CA LYS A 186 21.99 12.06 25.10
C LYS A 186 21.18 11.80 26.37
N GLY A 187 20.27 10.82 26.33
CA GLY A 187 19.46 10.43 27.49
C GLY A 187 19.89 9.13 28.14
N SER A 188 20.52 8.23 27.36
CA SER A 188 21.04 6.95 27.86
C SER A 188 22.13 6.41 26.94
N THR A 189 23.36 6.36 27.44
CA THR A 189 24.48 5.71 26.76
C THR A 189 24.27 4.20 26.62
N VAL A 190 23.60 3.56 27.59
CA VAL A 190 23.34 2.11 27.59
C VAL A 190 22.35 1.74 26.51
N LEU A 191 21.23 2.47 26.40
CA LEU A 191 20.25 2.26 25.33
C LEU A 191 20.86 2.55 23.96
N TRP A 192 21.72 3.56 23.85
CA TRP A 192 22.40 3.83 22.59
C TRP A 192 23.39 2.73 22.19
N ALA A 193 24.17 2.21 23.14
CA ALA A 193 25.06 1.08 22.89
C ALA A 193 24.28 -0.15 22.39
N HIS A 194 23.11 -0.44 22.99
CA HIS A 194 22.24 -1.52 22.53
C HIS A 194 21.61 -1.23 21.17
N ALA A 195 21.14 0.00 20.94
CA ALA A 195 20.63 0.43 19.65
C ALA A 195 21.66 0.24 18.52
N ARG A 196 22.94 0.58 18.77
CA ARG A 196 24.04 0.34 17.84
C ARG A 196 24.20 -1.14 17.50
N GLN A 197 24.13 -2.03 18.50
CA GLN A 197 24.18 -3.48 18.26
C GLN A 197 23.03 -3.95 17.36
N LEU A 198 21.81 -3.42 17.57
CA LEU A 198 20.66 -3.74 16.72
C LEU A 198 20.83 -3.21 15.29
N LEU A 199 21.39 -2.02 15.11
CA LEU A 199 21.66 -1.46 13.78
C LEU A 199 22.73 -2.27 13.03
N ASP A 200 23.78 -2.70 13.72
CA ASP A 200 24.84 -3.53 13.13
C ASP A 200 24.30 -4.93 12.76
N GLU A 201 23.42 -5.51 13.59
CA GLU A 201 22.70 -6.73 13.26
C GLU A 201 21.71 -6.53 12.11
N ALA A 202 21.00 -5.40 12.06
CA ALA A 202 20.07 -5.07 10.98
C ALA A 202 20.80 -5.01 9.63
N VAL A 203 22.02 -4.47 9.59
CA VAL A 203 22.89 -4.51 8.40
C VAL A 203 23.24 -5.96 8.04
N ARG A 204 23.68 -6.77 9.01
CA ARG A 204 24.03 -8.18 8.76
C ARG A 204 22.85 -9.00 8.24
N ARG A 205 21.61 -8.69 8.65
CA ARG A 205 20.38 -9.35 8.20
C ARG A 205 19.77 -8.77 6.92
N GLY A 206 20.34 -7.69 6.38
CA GLY A 206 19.78 -6.98 5.21
C GLY A 206 18.53 -6.15 5.50
N TYR A 207 18.23 -5.88 6.77
CA TYR A 207 17.10 -5.04 7.20
C TYR A 207 17.39 -3.55 7.05
N LEU A 208 18.68 -3.17 7.06
CA LEU A 208 19.17 -1.80 6.94
C LEU A 208 20.37 -1.78 5.99
N ARG A 209 20.34 -0.88 5.00
CA ARG A 209 21.42 -0.73 4.02
C ARG A 209 22.54 0.14 4.57
N THR A 210 23.79 -0.13 4.21
CA THR A 210 24.96 0.68 4.62
C THR A 210 25.17 1.94 3.79
N ALA A 211 24.50 2.05 2.65
CA ALA A 211 24.48 3.24 1.81
C ALA A 211 23.03 3.50 1.40
N PRO A 212 22.65 4.77 1.18
CA PRO A 212 21.34 5.08 0.60
C PRO A 212 21.27 4.37 -0.75
N LEU A 213 20.07 3.91 -1.13
CA LEU A 213 19.85 3.73 -2.56
C LEU A 213 20.17 5.09 -3.15
N ALA A 214 21.20 5.15 -3.99
CA ALA A 214 21.70 6.40 -4.53
C ALA A 214 20.49 7.26 -4.88
N ALA A 215 20.39 8.45 -4.26
CA ALA A 215 19.42 9.45 -4.68
C ALA A 215 19.48 9.45 -6.20
N PRO A 216 18.36 9.42 -6.93
CA PRO A 216 18.43 9.42 -8.37
C PRO A 216 19.22 10.65 -8.79
N THR A 217 20.52 10.47 -9.05
CA THR A 217 21.32 11.36 -9.84
C THR A 217 20.51 11.49 -11.11
N ALA A 218 20.27 12.73 -11.53
CA ALA A 218 19.87 12.97 -12.89
C ALA A 218 20.78 12.10 -13.78
N ALA A 219 20.16 11.10 -14.44
CA ALA A 219 20.76 10.10 -15.30
C ALA A 219 21.97 9.31 -14.74
N GLN A 220 21.71 8.07 -14.32
CA GLN A 220 22.41 6.94 -14.96
C GLN A 220 21.35 5.90 -15.33
N ASP A 221 21.25 5.65 -16.64
CA ASP A 221 20.32 4.74 -17.24
C ASP A 221 20.52 3.33 -16.65
N ALA A 222 19.61 2.90 -15.79
CA ALA A 222 19.21 1.49 -15.89
C ALA A 222 18.83 1.31 -17.36
N PRO A 223 19.42 0.35 -18.09
CA PRO A 223 19.23 0.21 -19.53
C PRO A 223 17.74 0.38 -19.83
N PRO A 224 17.37 1.13 -20.89
CA PRO A 224 15.98 1.26 -21.28
C PRO A 224 15.38 -0.15 -21.22
N LEU A 225 14.19 -0.27 -20.61
CA LEU A 225 13.50 -1.57 -20.61
C LEU A 225 13.59 -2.12 -22.04
N PRO A 226 13.99 -3.38 -22.24
CA PRO A 226 14.17 -3.93 -23.58
C PRO A 226 12.97 -3.53 -24.44
N VAL A 227 13.21 -3.01 -25.65
CA VAL A 227 12.15 -2.45 -26.52
C VAL A 227 10.98 -3.43 -26.67
N ALA A 228 11.26 -4.74 -26.55
CA ALA A 228 10.27 -5.75 -26.26
C ALA A 228 10.68 -6.55 -25.00
N ALA A 229 10.14 -6.20 -23.82
CA ALA A 229 10.27 -7.02 -22.59
C ALA A 229 9.42 -8.32 -22.65
N TYR A 230 8.97 -8.67 -23.85
CA TYR A 230 8.12 -9.79 -24.15
C TYR A 230 8.41 -10.32 -25.56
N ARG A 231 8.03 -11.56 -25.83
CA ARG A 231 8.05 -12.17 -27.16
C ARG A 231 6.65 -12.65 -27.49
N ARG A 232 6.08 -12.13 -28.57
CA ARG A 232 4.80 -12.58 -29.14
C ARG A 232 5.08 -13.55 -30.29
N VAL A 233 4.52 -14.75 -30.26
CA VAL A 233 4.60 -15.74 -31.35
C VAL A 233 3.26 -16.43 -31.57
N ALA A 234 3.02 -16.90 -32.79
CA ALA A 234 1.95 -17.86 -33.05
C ALA A 234 2.32 -19.21 -32.40
N SER A 235 1.35 -19.91 -31.82
CA SER A 235 1.60 -21.14 -31.07
C SER A 235 2.20 -22.27 -31.94
N ASP A 236 1.88 -22.28 -33.23
CA ASP A 236 2.44 -23.20 -34.24
C ASP A 236 3.89 -22.88 -34.66
N GLN A 237 4.42 -21.73 -34.21
CA GLN A 237 5.81 -21.32 -34.40
C GLN A 237 6.65 -21.48 -33.12
N ALA A 238 6.03 -21.85 -31.99
CA ALA A 238 6.73 -22.10 -30.74
C ALA A 238 7.64 -23.33 -30.83
N GLU A 239 8.76 -23.32 -30.11
CA GLU A 239 9.64 -24.49 -29.96
C GLU A 239 8.90 -25.69 -29.35
N THR A 240 9.41 -26.90 -29.61
CA THR A 240 8.72 -28.16 -29.28
C THR A 240 8.33 -28.25 -27.80
N ALA A 241 9.23 -27.91 -26.89
CA ALA A 241 8.98 -28.00 -25.44
C ALA A 241 7.84 -27.07 -24.99
N LEU A 242 7.83 -25.82 -25.48
CA LEU A 242 6.77 -24.86 -25.18
C LEU A 242 5.43 -25.31 -25.78
N ARG A 243 5.45 -25.84 -27.01
CA ARG A 243 4.26 -26.34 -27.70
C ARG A 243 3.64 -27.55 -27.02
N ASP A 244 4.45 -28.49 -26.55
CA ASP A 244 3.97 -29.67 -25.82
C ASP A 244 3.32 -29.27 -24.49
N LYS A 245 3.91 -28.29 -23.78
CA LYS A 245 3.33 -27.72 -22.57
C LYS A 245 2.02 -26.99 -22.84
N LEU A 246 1.95 -26.20 -23.92
CA LEU A 246 0.73 -25.53 -24.35
C LEU A 246 -0.38 -26.54 -24.66
N ARG A 247 -0.09 -27.60 -25.44
CA ARG A 247 -1.06 -28.64 -25.80
C ARG A 247 -1.65 -29.33 -24.58
N ALA A 248 -0.84 -29.58 -23.54
CA ALA A 248 -1.34 -30.15 -22.30
C ALA A 248 -2.34 -29.20 -21.60
N ILE A 249 -2.07 -27.88 -21.63
CA ILE A 249 -2.96 -26.86 -21.06
C ILE A 249 -4.24 -26.72 -21.90
N GLU A 250 -4.13 -26.66 -23.22
CA GLU A 250 -5.25 -26.62 -24.17
C GLU A 250 -6.17 -27.82 -23.97
N LEU A 251 -5.61 -29.04 -23.90
CA LEU A 251 -6.37 -30.27 -23.65
C LEU A 251 -7.04 -30.27 -22.28
N ALA A 252 -6.33 -29.86 -21.23
CA ALA A 252 -6.86 -29.82 -19.87
C ALA A 252 -8.00 -28.82 -19.70
N ASN A 253 -8.05 -27.78 -20.53
CA ASN A 253 -9.05 -26.70 -20.44
C ASN A 253 -10.08 -26.72 -21.57
N GLY A 254 -9.91 -27.58 -22.60
CA GLY A 254 -10.81 -27.63 -23.76
C GLY A 254 -10.77 -26.36 -24.62
N VAL A 255 -9.63 -25.67 -24.69
CA VAL A 255 -9.48 -24.39 -25.40
C VAL A 255 -8.34 -24.45 -26.40
N ALA A 256 -8.37 -23.59 -27.41
CA ALA A 256 -7.24 -23.35 -28.32
C ALA A 256 -6.63 -21.98 -28.00
N LEU A 257 -5.30 -21.91 -27.89
CA LEU A 257 -4.56 -20.71 -27.51
C LEU A 257 -3.55 -20.38 -28.62
N PRO A 258 -4.03 -19.79 -29.74
CA PRO A 258 -3.23 -19.61 -30.96
C PRO A 258 -2.09 -18.59 -30.83
N THR A 259 -2.12 -17.74 -29.79
CA THR A 259 -1.09 -16.72 -29.57
C THR A 259 -0.41 -16.95 -28.23
N LEU A 260 0.92 -16.86 -28.22
CA LEU A 260 1.74 -16.91 -27.03
C LEU A 260 2.46 -15.58 -26.82
N VAL A 261 2.40 -15.06 -25.60
CA VAL A 261 3.22 -13.94 -25.14
C VAL A 261 4.10 -14.42 -24.00
N SER A 262 5.42 -14.42 -24.23
CA SER A 262 6.43 -14.88 -23.28
C SER A 262 7.17 -13.69 -22.67
N PHE A 263 7.35 -13.71 -21.36
CA PHE A 263 8.19 -12.77 -20.60
C PHE A 263 9.31 -13.60 -19.98
N ASP A 264 10.55 -13.37 -20.37
CA ASP A 264 11.69 -14.01 -19.70
C ASP A 264 11.84 -13.49 -18.26
N HIS A 265 12.63 -14.20 -17.46
CA HIS A 265 12.78 -13.93 -16.04
C HIS A 265 13.26 -12.49 -15.76
N ASP A 266 14.31 -12.06 -16.46
CA ASP A 266 14.95 -10.77 -16.21
C ASP A 266 14.08 -9.60 -16.67
N CYS A 267 13.44 -9.72 -17.84
CA CYS A 267 12.50 -8.75 -18.36
C CYS A 267 11.29 -8.61 -17.44
N LEU A 268 10.73 -9.74 -16.99
CA LEU A 268 9.58 -9.74 -16.09
C LEU A 268 9.95 -9.14 -14.73
N GLY A 269 11.12 -9.49 -14.19
CA GLY A 269 11.65 -8.91 -12.96
C GLY A 269 11.84 -7.39 -13.07
N ALA A 270 12.33 -6.91 -14.23
CA ALA A 270 12.45 -5.49 -14.49
C ALA A 270 11.08 -4.78 -14.53
N LEU A 271 10.06 -5.38 -15.17
CA LEU A 271 8.70 -4.84 -15.16
C LEU A 271 8.10 -4.83 -13.75
N HIS A 272 8.31 -5.86 -12.93
CA HIS A 272 7.73 -5.96 -11.58
C HIS A 272 8.40 -5.05 -10.56
N HIS A 273 9.72 -4.96 -10.57
CA HIS A 273 10.48 -4.40 -9.44
C HIS A 273 11.21 -3.10 -9.74
N ARG A 274 11.35 -2.68 -11.01
CA ARG A 274 11.93 -1.38 -11.33
C ARG A 274 10.99 -0.27 -10.84
N PRO A 275 11.48 0.77 -10.14
CA PRO A 275 10.64 1.89 -9.73
C PRO A 275 9.99 2.58 -10.95
N PHE A 276 8.68 2.79 -10.93
CA PHE A 276 7.99 3.56 -11.95
C PHE A 276 8.14 5.07 -11.68
N ARG A 277 8.73 5.81 -12.64
CA ARG A 277 9.09 7.23 -12.50
C ARG A 277 8.24 8.20 -13.33
N GLY A 278 7.13 7.74 -13.93
CA GLY A 278 6.11 8.62 -14.55
C GLY A 278 6.48 9.30 -15.87
N GLY A 279 7.40 8.74 -16.68
CA GLY A 279 8.10 9.51 -17.72
C GLY A 279 7.80 9.20 -19.20
N GLY A 280 6.63 8.72 -19.63
CA GLY A 280 6.44 8.50 -21.08
C GLY A 280 5.02 8.29 -21.60
N ALA A 281 4.15 7.66 -20.82
CA ALA A 281 2.72 7.59 -21.07
C ALA A 281 2.00 8.06 -19.81
N ASP A 282 0.98 8.90 -19.96
CA ASP A 282 0.15 9.33 -18.83
C ASP A 282 -0.35 8.08 -18.10
N SER A 283 0.13 7.90 -16.86
CA SER A 283 -0.17 6.70 -16.07
C SER A 283 -0.67 7.07 -14.69
N ARG A 284 -1.94 6.75 -14.42
CA ARG A 284 -2.66 7.07 -13.18
C ARG A 284 -3.11 5.78 -12.49
N VAL A 285 -3.05 5.76 -11.17
CA VAL A 285 -3.55 4.65 -10.35
C VAL A 285 -4.42 5.23 -9.24
N GLU A 286 -5.62 4.70 -9.08
CA GLU A 286 -6.56 5.06 -8.01
C GLU A 286 -6.99 3.83 -7.23
N ILE A 287 -6.90 3.92 -5.90
CA ILE A 287 -7.20 2.82 -4.99
C ILE A 287 -8.41 3.21 -4.14
N ALA A 288 -9.52 2.49 -4.31
CA ALA A 288 -10.79 2.83 -3.68
C ALA A 288 -10.71 2.72 -2.14
N SER A 289 -10.02 1.71 -1.60
CA SER A 289 -9.87 1.49 -0.16
C SER A 289 -9.17 2.63 0.59
N TRP A 290 -8.45 3.51 -0.11
CA TRP A 290 -7.83 4.70 0.48
C TRP A 290 -8.83 5.83 0.74
N GLY A 291 -9.95 5.84 0.00
CA GLY A 291 -11.05 6.79 0.17
C GLY A 291 -12.27 6.21 0.88
N ASP A 292 -12.50 4.90 0.77
CA ASP A 292 -13.61 4.18 1.39
C ASP A 292 -13.13 3.07 2.33
N THR A 293 -13.24 3.34 3.63
CA THR A 293 -12.87 2.42 4.71
C THR A 293 -13.67 1.10 4.73
N ALA A 294 -14.80 1.02 4.02
CA ALA A 294 -15.62 -0.20 3.95
C ALA A 294 -15.04 -1.28 3.01
N ILE A 295 -14.12 -0.90 2.11
CA ILE A 295 -13.57 -1.81 1.09
C ILE A 295 -12.54 -2.78 1.70
N ALA A 296 -11.64 -2.29 2.57
CA ALA A 296 -10.61 -3.14 3.18
C ALA A 296 -11.18 -4.33 4.00
N PRO A 297 -12.24 -4.16 4.84
CA PRO A 297 -12.95 -5.29 5.45
C PRO A 297 -13.53 -6.29 4.44
N SER A 298 -14.07 -5.79 3.32
CA SER A 298 -14.64 -6.63 2.26
C SER A 298 -13.59 -7.50 1.58
N ILE A 299 -12.41 -6.95 1.31
CA ILE A 299 -11.25 -7.69 0.79
C ILE A 299 -10.80 -8.79 1.75
N ARG A 300 -10.73 -8.50 3.05
CA ARG A 300 -10.41 -9.53 4.07
C ARG A 300 -11.42 -10.67 4.09
N ARG A 301 -12.71 -10.35 3.99
CA ARG A 301 -13.80 -11.34 3.95
C ARG A 301 -13.75 -12.18 2.68
N LEU A 302 -13.57 -11.55 1.53
CA LEU A 302 -13.42 -12.22 0.23
C LEU A 302 -12.29 -13.24 0.28
N GLY A 303 -11.16 -12.87 0.88
CA GLY A 303 -10.09 -13.82 1.01
C GLY A 303 -10.37 -14.93 2.02
N ALA A 304 -11.07 -14.64 3.13
CA ALA A 304 -11.45 -15.68 4.09
C ALA A 304 -12.33 -16.75 3.42
N ILE A 305 -13.23 -16.34 2.52
CA ILE A 305 -14.00 -17.26 1.68
C ILE A 305 -13.06 -18.01 0.73
N ALA A 306 -12.15 -17.31 0.02
CA ALA A 306 -11.23 -17.93 -0.93
C ALA A 306 -10.34 -19.04 -0.34
N ARG A 307 -10.09 -19.01 0.98
CA ARG A 307 -9.22 -19.98 1.68
C ARG A 307 -9.96 -21.18 2.24
N GLN A 308 -11.28 -21.27 2.10
CA GLN A 308 -12.00 -22.43 2.61
C GLN A 308 -11.62 -23.68 1.78
N PRO A 309 -11.52 -24.87 2.40
CA PRO A 309 -11.16 -26.08 1.68
C PRO A 309 -12.25 -26.55 0.70
N ARG A 310 -13.49 -26.09 0.90
CA ARG A 310 -14.67 -26.35 0.06
C ARG A 310 -15.57 -25.13 0.10
N HIS A 311 -16.30 -24.90 -0.99
CA HIS A 311 -17.19 -23.75 -1.15
C HIS A 311 -18.57 -24.23 -1.54
N ASP A 312 -19.57 -23.86 -0.74
CA ASP A 312 -20.96 -24.10 -1.07
C ASP A 312 -21.55 -22.99 -1.96
N SER A 313 -22.85 -23.08 -2.26
CA SER A 313 -23.53 -22.05 -3.07
C SER A 313 -23.64 -20.70 -2.36
N ALA A 314 -23.70 -20.67 -1.03
CA ALA A 314 -23.77 -19.45 -0.24
C ALA A 314 -22.41 -18.73 -0.20
N ASP A 315 -21.31 -19.47 -0.07
CA ASP A 315 -19.95 -18.93 -0.17
C ASP A 315 -19.72 -18.24 -1.51
N ARG A 316 -20.08 -18.91 -2.61
CA ARG A 316 -19.95 -18.35 -3.97
C ARG A 316 -20.82 -17.10 -4.16
N ALA A 317 -22.05 -17.12 -3.63
CA ALA A 317 -22.94 -15.96 -3.68
C ALA A 317 -22.38 -14.78 -2.88
N ALA A 318 -21.92 -15.02 -1.64
CA ALA A 318 -21.32 -13.98 -0.80
C ALA A 318 -20.06 -13.39 -1.44
N TYR A 319 -19.23 -14.26 -2.01
CA TYR A 319 -18.02 -13.87 -2.72
C TYR A 319 -18.33 -12.97 -3.92
N ARG A 320 -19.28 -13.38 -4.76
CA ARG A 320 -19.74 -12.60 -5.91
C ARG A 320 -20.33 -11.25 -5.49
N THR A 321 -21.14 -11.20 -4.44
CA THR A 321 -21.68 -9.94 -3.92
C THR A 321 -20.57 -8.98 -3.50
N ILE A 322 -19.56 -9.47 -2.77
CA ILE A 322 -18.43 -8.62 -2.33
C ILE A 322 -17.68 -8.03 -3.53
N LEU A 323 -17.41 -8.84 -4.55
CA LEU A 323 -16.76 -8.35 -5.77
C LEU A 323 -17.57 -7.24 -6.45
N LEU A 324 -18.88 -7.43 -6.60
CA LEU A 324 -19.77 -6.43 -7.21
C LEU A 324 -19.82 -5.13 -6.40
N ASP A 325 -19.87 -5.22 -5.07
CA ASP A 325 -19.90 -4.04 -4.20
C ASP A 325 -18.59 -3.24 -4.29
N ILE A 326 -17.44 -3.92 -4.38
CA ILE A 326 -16.16 -3.25 -4.57
C ILE A 326 -16.09 -2.58 -5.94
N TYR A 327 -16.58 -3.24 -6.99
CA TYR A 327 -16.63 -2.66 -8.33
C TYR A 327 -17.50 -1.39 -8.39
N ARG A 328 -18.65 -1.40 -7.71
CA ARG A 328 -19.52 -0.21 -7.59
C ARG A 328 -18.90 0.93 -6.79
N ALA A 329 -17.94 0.62 -5.92
CA ALA A 329 -17.25 1.59 -5.08
C ALA A 329 -15.97 2.16 -5.73
N LEU A 330 -15.61 1.71 -6.95
CA LEU A 330 -14.48 2.32 -7.68
C LEU A 330 -14.77 3.80 -7.94
N PRO A 331 -13.76 4.69 -7.81
CA PRO A 331 -13.94 6.14 -7.97
C PRO A 331 -14.01 6.56 -9.45
N LEU A 332 -14.91 5.93 -10.22
CA LEU A 332 -15.08 6.12 -11.66
C LEU A 332 -16.52 5.83 -12.09
N GLU A 333 -17.08 6.67 -12.96
CA GLU A 333 -18.37 6.44 -13.63
C GLU A 333 -18.19 5.41 -14.77
N VAL A 334 -18.16 4.13 -14.43
CA VAL A 334 -17.83 3.05 -15.37
C VAL A 334 -18.88 2.92 -16.48
N GLU A 335 -20.16 3.06 -16.17
CA GLU A 335 -21.27 2.98 -17.13
C GLU A 335 -21.12 4.02 -18.26
N ALA A 336 -20.73 5.25 -17.90
CA ALA A 336 -20.46 6.30 -18.87
C ALA A 336 -19.25 5.96 -19.75
N LEU A 337 -18.21 5.36 -19.15
CA LEU A 337 -16.99 4.97 -19.87
C LEU A 337 -17.24 3.84 -20.87
N VAL A 338 -17.95 2.77 -20.48
CA VAL A 338 -18.25 1.63 -21.36
C VAL A 338 -19.35 1.95 -22.39
N GLY A 339 -20.25 2.86 -22.04
CA GLY A 339 -21.30 3.37 -22.93
C GLY A 339 -20.78 4.20 -24.10
N ALA A 340 -19.60 4.82 -23.98
CA ALA A 340 -19.01 5.62 -25.05
C ALA A 340 -18.71 4.77 -26.30
N SER A 341 -19.08 5.28 -27.49
CA SER A 341 -19.00 4.54 -28.76
C SER A 341 -17.58 4.12 -29.15
N GLY A 342 -16.57 4.89 -28.73
CA GLY A 342 -15.15 4.60 -28.97
C GLY A 342 -14.53 3.59 -27.99
N THR A 343 -15.29 3.07 -27.02
CA THR A 343 -14.78 2.16 -25.98
C THR A 343 -14.95 0.69 -26.37
N LEU A 344 -13.87 -0.08 -26.26
CA LEU A 344 -13.84 -1.54 -26.29
C LEU A 344 -13.78 -2.08 -24.85
N VAL A 345 -14.57 -3.10 -24.52
CA VAL A 345 -14.46 -3.79 -23.22
C VAL A 345 -13.84 -5.16 -23.41
N VAL A 346 -12.79 -5.48 -22.64
CA VAL A 346 -12.17 -6.81 -22.65
C VAL A 346 -12.23 -7.39 -21.26
N ALA A 347 -12.93 -8.52 -21.15
CA ALA A 347 -13.19 -9.19 -19.89
C ALA A 347 -12.84 -10.67 -20.06
N PRO A 348 -11.66 -11.13 -19.61
CA PRO A 348 -11.22 -12.51 -19.80
C PRO A 348 -12.20 -13.51 -19.19
N ARG A 349 -12.35 -14.69 -19.81
CA ARG A 349 -13.28 -15.75 -19.40
C ARG A 349 -12.87 -16.40 -18.06
N ARG A 350 -13.08 -15.63 -17.00
CA ARG A 350 -12.91 -15.91 -15.57
C ARG A 350 -13.81 -14.92 -14.81
N GLU A 351 -13.40 -14.49 -13.63
CA GLU A 351 -14.13 -13.53 -12.80
C GLU A 351 -14.45 -12.22 -13.52
N GLY A 352 -13.49 -11.67 -14.29
CA GLY A 352 -13.67 -10.40 -15.00
C GLY A 352 -14.89 -10.39 -15.93
N TYR A 353 -15.10 -11.46 -16.71
CA TYR A 353 -16.27 -11.59 -17.58
C TYR A 353 -17.58 -11.67 -16.79
N LEU A 354 -17.62 -12.47 -15.72
CA LEU A 354 -18.81 -12.62 -14.89
C LEU A 354 -19.20 -11.27 -14.26
N LEU A 355 -18.23 -10.56 -13.71
CA LEU A 355 -18.46 -9.25 -13.07
C LEU A 355 -18.91 -8.20 -14.09
N ALA A 356 -18.27 -8.14 -15.27
CA ALA A 356 -18.68 -7.23 -16.33
C ALA A 356 -20.10 -7.54 -16.85
N HIS A 357 -20.45 -8.82 -16.98
CA HIS A 357 -21.80 -9.24 -17.38
C HIS A 357 -22.85 -8.81 -16.34
N ASP A 358 -22.56 -9.05 -15.06
CA ASP A 358 -23.49 -8.79 -13.96
C ASP A 358 -23.73 -7.31 -13.69
N LEU A 359 -22.77 -6.46 -14.07
CA LEU A 359 -22.83 -5.01 -13.97
C LEU A 359 -23.34 -4.35 -15.26
N ASP A 360 -23.71 -5.15 -16.29
CA ASP A 360 -24.14 -4.67 -17.60
C ASP A 360 -23.09 -3.79 -18.31
N TRP A 361 -21.82 -4.15 -18.16
CA TRP A 361 -20.68 -3.44 -18.73
C TRP A 361 -20.17 -4.05 -20.04
N LEU A 362 -20.94 -4.93 -20.68
CA LEU A 362 -20.57 -5.62 -21.92
C LEU A 362 -21.37 -5.07 -23.12
N PRO A 363 -20.92 -3.96 -23.74
CA PRO A 363 -21.63 -3.38 -24.86
C PRO A 363 -21.71 -4.35 -26.06
N GLU A 364 -22.88 -4.42 -26.68
CA GLU A 364 -23.11 -5.25 -27.86
C GLU A 364 -22.16 -4.85 -29.00
N GLY A 365 -21.50 -5.85 -29.60
CA GLY A 365 -20.54 -5.64 -30.70
C GLY A 365 -19.24 -4.92 -30.33
N ARG A 366 -19.04 -4.54 -29.05
CA ARG A 366 -17.85 -3.82 -28.58
C ARG A 366 -17.22 -4.45 -27.33
N HIS A 367 -17.36 -5.76 -27.16
CA HIS A 367 -16.68 -6.51 -26.12
C HIS A 367 -15.97 -7.77 -26.64
N ILE A 368 -14.89 -8.17 -25.96
CA ILE A 368 -14.13 -9.40 -26.25
C ILE A 368 -13.92 -10.15 -24.93
N ALA A 369 -14.20 -11.46 -24.94
CA ALA A 369 -14.03 -12.33 -23.79
C ALA A 369 -13.06 -13.47 -24.10
N PRO A 370 -11.74 -13.21 -24.05
CA PRO A 370 -10.73 -14.19 -24.43
C PRO A 370 -10.53 -15.25 -23.33
N HIS A 371 -10.15 -16.45 -23.73
CA HIS A 371 -9.42 -17.38 -22.88
C HIS A 371 -7.96 -16.94 -22.78
N ALA A 372 -7.40 -17.02 -21.57
CA ALA A 372 -5.98 -16.82 -21.34
C ALA A 372 -5.50 -17.76 -20.23
N LYS A 373 -4.38 -18.45 -20.47
CA LYS A 373 -3.75 -19.34 -19.48
C LYS A 373 -2.28 -18.98 -19.36
N ARG A 374 -1.85 -18.72 -18.12
CA ARG A 374 -0.47 -18.40 -17.79
C ARG A 374 0.24 -19.62 -17.23
N PHE A 375 1.50 -19.83 -17.59
CA PHE A 375 2.32 -20.93 -17.09
C PHE A 375 3.80 -20.57 -17.15
N LYS A 376 4.61 -21.18 -16.27
CA LYS A 376 6.07 -20.98 -16.26
C LYS A 376 6.71 -21.65 -17.47
N HIS A 377 7.74 -21.05 -18.05
CA HIS A 377 8.59 -21.67 -19.06
C HIS A 377 9.95 -20.99 -19.03
N ASP A 378 11.04 -21.77 -19.03
CA ASP A 378 12.43 -21.27 -19.02
C ASP A 378 12.71 -20.14 -18.01
N GLY A 379 12.25 -20.31 -16.77
CA GLY A 379 12.43 -19.33 -15.68
C GLY A 379 11.53 -18.09 -15.76
N GLY A 380 10.90 -17.85 -16.91
CA GLY A 380 9.93 -16.78 -17.14
C GLY A 380 8.47 -17.24 -17.04
N MET A 381 7.58 -16.41 -17.59
CA MET A 381 6.14 -16.66 -17.68
C MET A 381 5.66 -16.55 -19.12
N VAL A 382 4.79 -17.46 -19.52
CA VAL A 382 4.12 -17.45 -20.82
C VAL A 382 2.62 -17.36 -20.62
N VAL A 383 1.97 -16.56 -21.44
CA VAL A 383 0.52 -16.47 -21.54
C VAL A 383 0.09 -16.95 -22.91
N GLY A 384 -0.66 -18.05 -22.96
CA GLY A 384 -1.40 -18.44 -24.15
C GLY A 384 -2.79 -17.83 -24.12
N HIS A 385 -3.24 -17.23 -25.22
CA HIS A 385 -4.58 -16.64 -25.35
C HIS A 385 -5.16 -16.77 -26.75
N ASP A 386 -6.48 -16.61 -26.85
CA ASP A 386 -7.26 -16.57 -28.09
C ASP A 386 -7.76 -15.16 -28.47
N LEU A 387 -7.29 -14.13 -27.76
CA LEU A 387 -7.64 -12.73 -28.08
C LEU A 387 -7.25 -12.40 -29.53
N VAL A 388 -8.24 -11.92 -30.29
CA VAL A 388 -8.06 -11.34 -31.62
C VAL A 388 -8.38 -9.86 -31.53
N ALA A 389 -7.40 -9.01 -31.86
CA ALA A 389 -7.61 -7.57 -31.88
C ALA A 389 -8.68 -7.19 -32.92
N PRO A 390 -9.57 -6.23 -32.62
CA PRO A 390 -10.62 -5.84 -33.55
C PRO A 390 -10.03 -5.19 -34.81
N ALA A 391 -10.76 -5.28 -35.92
CA ALA A 391 -10.36 -4.66 -37.18
C ALA A 391 -10.50 -3.13 -37.18
N GLN A 392 -11.33 -2.59 -36.28
CA GLN A 392 -11.56 -1.16 -36.09
C GLN A 392 -10.73 -0.62 -34.92
N ASP A 393 -10.39 0.67 -35.00
CA ASP A 393 -9.65 1.35 -33.95
C ASP A 393 -10.60 1.87 -32.86
N HIS A 394 -10.12 1.91 -31.62
CA HIS A 394 -10.86 2.33 -30.44
C HIS A 394 -10.10 3.41 -29.68
N ASP A 395 -10.85 4.39 -29.15
CA ASP A 395 -10.28 5.46 -28.33
C ASP A 395 -9.85 4.95 -26.96
N CYS A 396 -10.56 3.96 -26.41
CA CYS A 396 -10.32 3.42 -25.08
C CYS A 396 -10.56 1.91 -25.07
N CYS A 397 -9.71 1.17 -24.35
CA CYS A 397 -10.01 -0.21 -23.96
C CYS A 397 -10.12 -0.31 -22.44
N VAL A 398 -11.26 -0.80 -21.96
CA VAL A 398 -11.51 -1.12 -20.56
C VAL A 398 -11.23 -2.60 -20.35
N LEU A 399 -10.17 -2.91 -19.60
CA LEU A 399 -9.82 -4.26 -19.15
C LEU A 399 -10.47 -4.51 -17.79
N VAL A 400 -11.34 -5.51 -17.69
CA VAL A 400 -12.05 -5.85 -16.44
C VAL A 400 -11.53 -7.17 -15.88
N ASP A 401 -11.07 -7.17 -14.62
CA ASP A 401 -10.52 -8.37 -13.98
C ASP A 401 -10.88 -8.52 -12.49
N GLY A 402 -11.01 -9.76 -12.01
CA GLY A 402 -11.30 -10.03 -10.59
C GLY A 402 -10.14 -9.60 -9.70
N ALA A 403 -9.04 -10.35 -9.74
CA ALA A 403 -7.82 -10.01 -9.02
C ALA A 403 -6.54 -10.18 -9.85
N ILE A 404 -5.59 -9.28 -9.64
CA ILE A 404 -4.35 -9.17 -10.43
C ILE A 404 -3.13 -9.48 -9.56
N ALA A 405 -2.63 -10.71 -9.65
CA ALA A 405 -1.43 -11.13 -8.94
C ALA A 405 -0.13 -10.59 -9.57
N SER A 406 0.23 -11.02 -10.78
CA SER A 406 1.45 -10.60 -11.49
C SER A 406 1.20 -9.69 -12.68
N GLY A 407 -0.05 -9.50 -13.09
CA GLY A 407 -0.42 -8.69 -14.26
C GLY A 407 -0.19 -9.35 -15.63
N VAL A 408 0.54 -10.47 -15.72
CA VAL A 408 1.01 -11.04 -17.01
C VAL A 408 -0.10 -11.32 -18.02
N SER A 409 -1.28 -11.76 -17.57
CA SER A 409 -2.42 -12.03 -18.46
C SER A 409 -2.98 -10.76 -19.09
N LEU A 410 -3.12 -9.68 -18.31
CA LEU A 410 -3.56 -8.38 -18.84
C LEU A 410 -2.48 -7.74 -19.70
N MET A 411 -1.21 -7.91 -19.33
CA MET A 411 -0.07 -7.48 -20.14
C MET A 411 -0.12 -8.08 -21.55
N ALA A 412 -0.34 -9.40 -21.67
CA ALA A 412 -0.51 -10.05 -22.96
C ALA A 412 -1.68 -9.47 -23.79
N MET A 413 -2.81 -9.16 -23.14
CA MET A 413 -3.95 -8.53 -23.81
C MET A 413 -3.63 -7.11 -24.28
N MET A 414 -2.96 -6.31 -23.45
CA MET A 414 -2.52 -4.95 -23.82
C MET A 414 -1.59 -4.99 -25.03
N ILE A 415 -0.68 -5.96 -25.10
CA ILE A 415 0.25 -6.15 -26.24
C ILE A 415 -0.52 -6.39 -27.55
N GLU A 416 -1.52 -7.27 -27.54
CA GLU A 416 -2.33 -7.53 -28.73
C GLU A 416 -3.21 -6.35 -29.15
N LEU A 417 -3.70 -5.58 -28.18
CA LEU A 417 -4.68 -4.51 -28.41
C LEU A 417 -4.02 -3.16 -28.71
N ALA A 418 -2.78 -2.93 -28.28
CA ALA A 418 -2.08 -1.64 -28.43
C ALA A 418 -2.06 -1.09 -29.87
N PRO A 419 -1.97 -1.90 -30.95
CA PRO A 419 -2.06 -1.38 -32.31
C PRO A 419 -3.42 -0.75 -32.66
N ARG A 420 -4.50 -1.11 -31.94
CA ARG A 420 -5.89 -0.74 -32.25
C ARG A 420 -6.55 0.13 -31.20
N VAL A 421 -5.85 0.44 -30.11
CA VAL A 421 -6.39 1.15 -28.94
C VAL A 421 -5.50 2.33 -28.62
N ARG A 422 -6.09 3.51 -28.36
CA ARG A 422 -5.34 4.73 -28.02
C ARG A 422 -4.96 4.82 -26.54
N ARG A 423 -5.79 4.35 -25.60
CA ARG A 423 -5.48 4.28 -24.16
C ARG A 423 -6.13 3.08 -23.48
N PHE A 424 -5.59 2.67 -22.34
CA PHE A 424 -6.13 1.60 -21.51
C PHE A 424 -6.69 2.12 -20.20
N VAL A 425 -7.78 1.50 -19.75
CA VAL A 425 -8.30 1.60 -18.38
C VAL A 425 -8.40 0.19 -17.82
N VAL A 426 -7.75 -0.08 -16.69
CA VAL A 426 -7.84 -1.36 -15.99
C VAL A 426 -8.72 -1.20 -14.78
N LEU A 427 -9.73 -2.06 -14.65
CA LEU A 427 -10.61 -2.13 -13.48
C LEU A 427 -10.39 -3.46 -12.78
N THR A 428 -10.19 -3.43 -11.46
CA THR A 428 -10.04 -4.65 -10.67
C THR A 428 -10.52 -4.51 -9.23
N VAL A 429 -10.89 -5.62 -8.60
CA VAL A 429 -11.23 -5.64 -7.18
C VAL A 429 -9.96 -5.59 -6.32
N HIS A 430 -8.90 -6.28 -6.75
CA HIS A 430 -7.68 -6.40 -5.96
C HIS A 430 -6.45 -6.54 -6.84
N ALA A 431 -5.33 -5.94 -6.44
CA ALA A 431 -4.04 -6.13 -7.10
C ALA A 431 -2.87 -6.18 -6.12
N THR A 432 -1.74 -6.76 -6.54
CA THR A 432 -0.46 -6.50 -5.86
C THR A 432 0.16 -5.21 -6.36
N GLY A 433 0.98 -4.56 -5.53
CA GLY A 433 1.72 -3.37 -5.96
C GLY A 433 2.66 -3.65 -7.15
N VAL A 434 3.24 -4.84 -7.22
CA VAL A 434 4.14 -5.23 -8.32
C VAL A 434 3.41 -5.47 -9.63
N ALA A 435 2.16 -5.98 -9.60
CA ALA A 435 1.36 -6.09 -10.82
C ALA A 435 0.99 -4.71 -11.38
N LEU A 436 0.57 -3.78 -10.52
CA LEU A 436 0.30 -2.41 -10.93
C LEU A 436 1.55 -1.79 -11.55
N ASN A 437 2.72 -1.99 -10.93
CA ASN A 437 3.99 -1.49 -11.46
C ASN A 437 4.32 -2.06 -12.85
N ALA A 438 4.15 -3.36 -13.06
CA ALA A 438 4.41 -3.99 -14.35
C ALA A 438 3.47 -3.52 -15.47
N LEU A 439 2.18 -3.37 -15.18
CA LEU A 439 1.22 -2.83 -16.16
C LEU A 439 1.61 -1.41 -16.61
N ARG A 440 2.07 -0.57 -15.68
CA ARG A 440 2.51 0.81 -15.98
C ARG A 440 3.78 0.84 -16.82
N HIS A 441 4.78 0.02 -16.49
CA HIS A 441 5.99 -0.10 -17.30
C HIS A 441 5.69 -0.61 -18.72
N LEU A 442 4.84 -1.62 -18.85
CA LEU A 442 4.42 -2.11 -20.15
C LEU A 442 3.66 -1.04 -20.94
N ALA A 443 2.76 -0.28 -20.31
CA ALA A 443 2.04 0.80 -20.96
C ALA A 443 2.98 1.86 -21.56
N VAL A 444 4.07 2.18 -20.85
CA VAL A 444 5.13 3.05 -21.37
C VAL A 444 5.84 2.41 -22.58
N GLN A 445 6.16 1.12 -22.53
CA GLN A 445 6.77 0.41 -23.68
C GLN A 445 5.86 0.36 -24.91
N LEU A 446 4.55 0.24 -24.69
CA LEU A 446 3.54 0.25 -25.75
C LEU A 446 3.20 1.67 -26.24
N GLU A 447 3.74 2.70 -25.58
CA GLU A 447 3.39 4.11 -25.82
C GLU A 447 1.87 4.34 -25.75
N ARG A 448 1.22 3.79 -24.70
CA ARG A 448 -0.21 3.92 -24.48
C ARG A 448 -0.48 4.45 -23.07
N PRO A 449 -1.28 5.53 -22.91
CA PRO A 449 -1.76 5.96 -21.60
C PRO A 449 -2.49 4.82 -20.88
N LEU A 450 -2.34 4.78 -19.55
CA LEU A 450 -2.94 3.75 -18.71
C LEU A 450 -3.50 4.35 -17.42
N GLU A 451 -4.79 4.14 -17.20
CA GLU A 451 -5.44 4.41 -15.92
C GLU A 451 -5.77 3.07 -15.25
N ILE A 452 -5.50 2.93 -13.95
CA ILE A 452 -5.84 1.73 -13.18
C ILE A 452 -6.71 2.12 -11.99
N TYR A 453 -7.85 1.47 -11.87
CA TYR A 453 -8.76 1.59 -10.74
C TYR A 453 -8.84 0.24 -10.04
N ALA A 454 -8.35 0.19 -8.80
CA ALA A 454 -8.36 -1.02 -8.00
C ALA A 454 -9.16 -0.82 -6.71
N GLY A 455 -9.90 -1.85 -6.28
CA GLY A 455 -10.58 -1.84 -4.99
C GLY A 455 -9.59 -1.70 -3.83
N ASP A 456 -8.58 -2.57 -3.80
CA ASP A 456 -7.50 -2.51 -2.81
C ASP A 456 -6.17 -3.04 -3.38
N VAL A 457 -5.07 -2.70 -2.70
CA VAL A 457 -3.72 -3.14 -3.05
C VAL A 457 -3.04 -3.77 -1.85
N SER A 458 -2.74 -5.06 -1.95
CA SER A 458 -2.04 -5.80 -0.88
C SER A 458 -1.45 -7.11 -1.41
N GLY A 459 -0.60 -7.73 -0.60
CA GLY A 459 0.10 -8.98 -0.93
C GLY A 459 1.40 -8.79 -1.71
N GLU A 460 2.28 -9.78 -1.57
CA GLU A 460 3.57 -9.87 -2.23
C GLU A 460 3.56 -10.97 -3.28
N LEU A 461 4.43 -10.90 -4.26
CA LEU A 461 4.51 -11.92 -5.31
C LEU A 461 5.45 -13.03 -4.86
N ASN A 462 4.96 -14.27 -4.80
CA ASN A 462 5.84 -15.42 -4.57
C ASN A 462 6.54 -15.86 -5.86
N GLU A 463 7.44 -16.85 -5.74
CA GLU A 463 8.13 -17.44 -6.89
C GLU A 463 7.18 -18.08 -7.91
N ALA A 464 5.95 -18.42 -7.53
CA ALA A 464 4.92 -18.94 -8.42
C ALA A 464 4.10 -17.82 -9.11
N TYR A 465 4.48 -16.56 -8.91
CA TYR A 465 3.80 -15.38 -9.45
C TYR A 465 2.33 -15.28 -9.00
N TYR A 466 2.05 -15.80 -7.81
CA TYR A 466 0.79 -15.62 -7.10
C TYR A 466 0.99 -14.62 -5.97
N ALA A 467 -0.07 -13.86 -5.64
CA ALA A 467 -0.02 -13.02 -4.46
C ALA A 467 -0.06 -13.91 -3.21
N VAL A 468 0.89 -13.69 -2.31
CA VAL A 468 1.03 -14.29 -0.99
C VAL A 468 1.08 -13.19 0.07
N VAL A 469 0.90 -13.58 1.32
CA VAL A 469 1.05 -12.71 2.48
C VAL A 469 2.41 -13.02 3.09
N PRO A 470 3.14 -12.03 3.62
CA PRO A 470 4.29 -12.30 4.48
C PRO A 470 3.87 -13.25 5.60
N GLU A 471 4.72 -14.22 5.99
CA GLU A 471 4.40 -15.25 7.00
C GLU A 471 3.92 -14.65 8.33
N SER A 472 2.61 -14.44 8.47
CA SER A 472 1.94 -14.20 9.75
C SER A 472 0.78 -15.18 9.90
N SER A 473 0.77 -15.86 11.05
CA SER A 473 -0.24 -16.85 11.42
C SER A 473 -1.32 -16.14 12.26
N PRO A 474 -2.63 -16.22 11.94
CA PRO A 474 -3.23 -16.98 10.82
C PRO A 474 -3.28 -16.18 9.49
N PRO A 475 -3.17 -16.87 8.33
CA PRO A 475 -2.97 -16.24 7.03
C PRO A 475 -4.21 -15.53 6.43
N GLN A 476 -3.99 -14.42 5.70
CA GLN A 476 -5.03 -13.66 4.98
C GLN A 476 -4.79 -13.52 3.45
N VAL A 477 -5.39 -14.44 2.66
CA VAL A 477 -5.68 -14.42 1.20
C VAL A 477 -4.55 -14.86 0.26
N VAL A 478 -4.84 -15.84 -0.61
CA VAL A 478 -4.01 -16.28 -1.74
C VAL A 478 -4.75 -15.94 -3.03
N VAL A 479 -4.14 -15.12 -3.90
CA VAL A 479 -4.84 -14.54 -5.06
C VAL A 479 -4.92 -15.47 -6.28
N GLY A 480 -4.16 -16.58 -6.25
CA GLY A 480 -4.02 -17.49 -7.38
C GLY A 480 -5.27 -18.28 -7.76
N ASP A 481 -6.13 -18.57 -6.78
CA ASP A 481 -7.29 -19.47 -6.93
C ASP A 481 -8.63 -18.72 -7.07
N LEU A 482 -8.65 -17.39 -6.99
CA LEU A 482 -9.87 -16.57 -7.11
C LEU A 482 -10.66 -16.86 -8.41
N GLY A 483 -9.92 -16.99 -9.52
CA GLY A 483 -10.44 -17.26 -10.87
C GLY A 483 -11.38 -18.47 -11.00
N ASP A 484 -10.97 -19.59 -10.40
CA ASP A 484 -11.61 -20.88 -10.57
C ASP A 484 -12.78 -21.10 -9.59
N MET A 485 -12.93 -20.19 -8.61
CA MET A 485 -13.89 -20.28 -7.52
C MET A 485 -15.30 -19.82 -7.90
N ILE A 486 -15.42 -18.80 -8.75
CA ILE A 486 -16.72 -18.29 -9.23
C ILE A 486 -17.24 -19.13 -10.40
N ALA A 487 -16.36 -19.57 -11.29
CA ALA A 487 -16.76 -20.21 -12.55
C ALA A 487 -17.42 -21.59 -12.36
N GLY A 488 -17.12 -22.29 -11.25
CA GLY A 488 -17.40 -23.74 -11.18
C GLY A 488 -16.66 -24.50 -12.30
N PRO A 489 -16.84 -25.83 -12.43
CA PRO A 489 -16.44 -26.48 -13.66
C PRO A 489 -17.28 -25.86 -14.78
N VAL A 490 -16.62 -25.18 -15.73
CA VAL A 490 -17.27 -24.76 -16.97
C VAL A 490 -17.82 -26.03 -17.60
N ALA A 491 -19.13 -26.22 -17.57
CA ALA A 491 -19.76 -27.32 -18.27
C ALA A 491 -19.49 -27.14 -19.77
N ALA A 492 -19.08 -28.24 -20.41
CA ALA A 492 -18.62 -28.33 -21.79
C ALA A 492 -19.65 -27.79 -22.82
#